data_AF-A0A915MG35-F1
#
_entry.id   AF-A0A915MG35-F1
#
_cell.length_a   1.000
_cell.length_b   1.000
_cell.length_c   1.000
_cell.angle_alpha   90.00
_cell.angle_beta   90.00
_cell.angle_gamma   90.00
#
_symmetry.space_group_name_H-M   'P 1'
#
loop_
_entity.id
_entity.type
_entity.pdbx_description
1 polymer ?
#
loop_
_entity_poly.entity_id
_entity_poly.type
_entity_poly.pdbx_seq_one_letter_code
_entity_poly.pdbx_strand_id
1 'polypeptide(L)'
;MPFSDGLVHLMKDNTTEFGNTINALHRFNLYPELILSSLFSLFRRFSDYFEWKTIVCWRVNRGGGMAPIESCEGLGNYHYFYIYGAFLVASSVIFSLFIGGFSLSQSFFGGILASISFMFNHGEATRAQWTPPLRESFGYPIFLLQTILTGYILRKGKINLLSQFIIGTQLGTLVLLFSFELISFPLLFSLWKLFLVASNKIWIKIGNNLKLIKLIFVGIILAGMSNKGIENIQNQLEMRGEYNNPEQENLFIWINENTLKDSVFAGTMALMANLKLSTLRPIINHPHYENEEIRRRTLRVYSLYSRKSVEEVYFDLKKMGVQFYVFQPQQCLQEHPKKECSYLAIWDLQDHKNRLWNGIINSNQSLLGSFLPVYISESYVVLKIEK
;
A
#
# COMPACT_ATOMS: atom_id res chain seq x y z
N MET A 1 -24.32 -3.21 13.50
CA MET A 1 -24.62 -1.85 12.98
C MET A 1 -25.17 -1.98 11.56
N PRO A 2 -26.27 -1.29 11.22
CA PRO A 2 -26.77 -1.19 9.85
C PRO A 2 -25.70 -0.62 8.90
N PHE A 3 -25.68 -1.06 7.63
CA PHE A 3 -24.72 -0.59 6.63
C PHE A 3 -24.80 0.94 6.40
N SER A 4 -26.02 1.51 6.44
CA SER A 4 -26.28 2.95 6.34
C SER A 4 -25.56 3.75 7.42
N ASP A 5 -25.57 3.24 8.65
CA ASP A 5 -25.01 3.95 9.80
C ASP A 5 -23.48 3.92 9.71
N GLY A 6 -22.92 2.78 9.28
CA GLY A 6 -21.50 2.66 8.98
C GLY A 6 -21.04 3.65 7.90
N LEU A 7 -21.85 3.86 6.85
CA LEU A 7 -21.56 4.86 5.81
C LEU A 7 -21.56 6.28 6.38
N VAL A 8 -22.53 6.63 7.24
CA VAL A 8 -22.58 7.94 7.89
C VAL A 8 -21.35 8.15 8.80
N HIS A 9 -20.93 7.12 9.53
CA HIS A 9 -19.71 7.18 10.33
C HIS A 9 -18.44 7.39 9.47
N LEU A 10 -18.36 6.77 8.28
CA LEU A 10 -17.25 7.02 7.36
C LEU A 10 -17.29 8.43 6.77
N MET A 11 -18.48 8.98 6.51
CA MET A 11 -18.63 10.35 5.98
C MET A 11 -18.39 11.43 7.04
N LYS A 12 -18.56 11.12 8.32
CA LYS A 12 -18.33 12.00 9.46
C LYS A 12 -17.41 11.32 10.48
N ASP A 13 -16.22 10.94 10.02
CA ASP A 13 -15.24 10.29 10.87
C ASP A 13 -14.53 11.32 11.75
N ASN A 14 -14.65 11.16 13.06
CA ASN A 14 -13.94 11.96 14.07
C ASN A 14 -12.85 11.14 14.78
N THR A 15 -12.58 9.92 14.33
CA THR A 15 -11.73 8.98 15.05
C THR A 15 -10.36 8.80 14.43
N THR A 16 -10.23 8.95 13.11
CA THR A 16 -8.95 8.71 12.39
C THR A 16 -7.99 9.88 12.55
N GLU A 17 -8.49 11.12 12.48
CA GLU A 17 -7.67 12.33 12.60
C GLU A 17 -8.03 13.11 13.87
N PHE A 18 -7.15 13.07 14.87
CA PHE A 18 -7.41 13.79 16.11
C PHE A 18 -7.58 15.31 15.88
N GLY A 19 -8.68 15.83 16.42
CA GLY A 19 -9.07 17.24 16.34
C GLY A 19 -9.88 17.62 15.11
N ASN A 20 -10.03 16.71 14.14
CA ASN A 20 -10.72 16.98 12.87
C ASN A 20 -11.87 15.99 12.64
N THR A 21 -12.94 16.47 12.02
CA THR A 21 -13.99 15.61 11.44
C THR A 21 -13.78 15.56 9.94
N ILE A 22 -13.61 14.36 9.39
CA ILE A 22 -13.31 14.15 7.98
C ILE A 22 -14.32 13.24 7.32
N ASN A 23 -14.54 13.45 6.02
CA ASN A 23 -15.17 12.46 5.17
C ASN A 23 -14.11 11.44 4.75
N ALA A 24 -13.96 10.35 5.50
CA ALA A 24 -12.97 9.32 5.25
C ALA A 24 -13.18 8.63 3.89
N LEU A 25 -14.44 8.47 3.46
CA LEU A 25 -14.77 7.87 2.17
C LEU A 25 -14.13 8.64 1.02
N HIS A 26 -14.33 9.96 0.99
CA HIS A 26 -13.73 10.82 -0.03
C HIS A 26 -12.23 11.02 0.21
N ARG A 27 -11.82 11.25 1.47
CA ARG A 27 -10.43 11.57 1.82
C ARG A 27 -9.45 10.44 1.48
N PHE A 28 -9.84 9.18 1.68
CA PHE A 28 -8.98 8.01 1.40
C PHE A 28 -9.43 7.19 0.18
N ASN A 29 -10.38 7.71 -0.62
CA ASN A 29 -10.97 7.01 -1.76
C ASN A 29 -11.42 5.57 -1.42
N LEU A 30 -12.19 5.39 -0.32
CA LEU A 30 -12.60 4.07 0.21
C LEU A 30 -13.75 3.41 -0.59
N TYR A 31 -13.95 3.79 -1.84
CA TYR A 31 -15.01 3.24 -2.69
C TYR A 31 -14.84 1.73 -2.96
N PRO A 32 -13.64 1.20 -3.26
CA PRO A 32 -13.45 -0.24 -3.42
C PRO A 32 -13.81 -1.01 -2.14
N GLU A 33 -13.42 -0.50 -0.96
CA GLU A 33 -13.79 -1.08 0.33
C GLU A 33 -15.31 -1.08 0.55
N LEU A 34 -16.02 -0.02 0.16
CA LEU A 34 -17.47 0.07 0.29
C LEU A 34 -18.19 -0.97 -0.59
N ILE A 35 -17.70 -1.18 -1.81
CA ILE A 35 -18.22 -2.22 -2.73
C ILE A 35 -17.96 -3.61 -2.12
N LEU A 36 -16.74 -3.88 -1.68
CA LEU A 36 -16.40 -5.16 -1.04
C LEU A 36 -17.20 -5.39 0.26
N SER A 37 -17.44 -4.36 1.06
CA SER A 37 -18.27 -4.43 2.27
C SER A 37 -19.74 -4.77 1.95
N SER A 38 -20.26 -4.21 0.84
CA SER A 38 -21.60 -4.53 0.34
C SER A 38 -21.68 -6.00 -0.10
N LEU A 39 -20.68 -6.46 -0.86
CA LEU A 39 -20.56 -7.87 -1.28
C LEU A 39 -20.40 -8.81 -0.08
N PHE A 40 -19.62 -8.44 0.92
CA PHE A 40 -19.46 -9.21 2.16
C PHE A 40 -20.79 -9.34 2.91
N SER A 41 -21.56 -8.25 2.98
CA SER A 41 -22.87 -8.26 3.63
C SER A 41 -23.85 -9.19 2.91
N LEU A 42 -23.82 -9.23 1.57
CA LEU A 42 -24.61 -10.17 0.77
C LEU A 42 -24.12 -11.62 0.95
N PHE A 43 -22.81 -11.83 0.91
CA PHE A 43 -22.19 -13.13 1.13
C PHE A 43 -22.58 -13.70 2.49
N ARG A 44 -22.51 -12.90 3.54
CA ARG A 44 -22.89 -13.31 4.90
C ARG A 44 -24.36 -13.70 5.00
N ARG A 45 -25.27 -12.89 4.44
CA ARG A 45 -26.71 -13.23 4.39
C ARG A 45 -26.95 -14.56 3.67
N PHE A 46 -26.25 -14.78 2.56
CA PHE A 46 -26.36 -16.02 1.79
C PHE A 46 -25.78 -17.21 2.56
N SER A 47 -24.58 -17.09 3.12
CA SER A 47 -23.95 -18.16 3.90
C SER A 47 -24.74 -18.53 5.14
N ASP A 48 -25.32 -17.54 5.82
CA ASP A 48 -26.14 -17.76 7.02
C ASP A 48 -27.46 -18.45 6.64
N TYR A 49 -28.06 -18.13 5.48
CA TYR A 49 -29.27 -18.81 4.98
C TYR A 49 -29.03 -20.27 4.63
N PHE A 50 -27.86 -20.61 4.06
CA PHE A 50 -27.50 -21.98 3.70
C PHE A 50 -26.71 -22.72 4.80
N GLU A 51 -26.55 -22.12 5.99
CA GLU A 51 -25.78 -22.66 7.13
C GLU A 51 -24.34 -23.09 6.76
N TRP A 52 -23.69 -22.34 5.88
CA TRP A 52 -22.31 -22.62 5.47
C TRP A 52 -21.31 -22.22 6.57
N LYS A 53 -20.45 -23.17 6.96
CA LYS A 53 -19.32 -22.86 7.86
C LYS A 53 -18.25 -22.07 7.10
N THR A 54 -18.26 -20.75 7.25
CA THR A 54 -17.36 -19.82 6.54
C THR A 54 -16.15 -19.36 7.34
N ILE A 55 -16.10 -19.69 8.64
CA ILE A 55 -14.99 -19.36 9.55
C ILE A 55 -14.54 -20.62 10.29
N VAL A 56 -13.24 -20.79 10.41
CA VAL A 56 -12.61 -21.83 11.21
C VAL A 56 -11.63 -21.15 12.17
N CYS A 57 -11.76 -21.44 13.46
CA CYS A 57 -10.90 -20.89 14.50
C CYS A 57 -10.03 -21.98 15.12
N TRP A 58 -8.80 -21.63 15.45
CA TRP A 58 -7.85 -22.49 16.16
C TRP A 58 -7.09 -21.68 17.21
N ARG A 59 -6.61 -22.38 18.25
CA ARG A 59 -5.76 -21.77 19.27
C ARG A 59 -4.29 -21.97 18.90
N VAL A 60 -3.57 -20.87 18.75
CA VAL A 60 -2.14 -20.88 18.44
C VAL A 60 -1.35 -20.67 19.73
N ASN A 61 -0.42 -21.59 20.01
CA ASN A 61 0.55 -21.44 21.09
C ASN A 61 1.68 -20.53 20.63
N ARG A 62 1.91 -19.44 21.36
CA ARG A 62 2.91 -18.42 21.00
C ARG A 62 4.33 -18.74 21.48
N GLY A 63 4.51 -19.81 22.25
CA GLY A 63 5.77 -20.09 22.93
C GLY A 63 6.05 -19.12 24.08
N GLY A 64 7.20 -19.27 24.74
CA GLY A 64 7.67 -18.31 25.76
C GLY A 64 6.81 -18.18 27.02
N GLY A 65 5.94 -19.16 27.33
CA GLY A 65 5.04 -19.13 28.48
C GLY A 65 3.85 -18.16 28.34
N MET A 66 3.63 -17.59 27.16
CA MET A 66 2.50 -16.68 26.90
C MET A 66 1.18 -17.44 26.71
N ALA A 67 0.07 -16.82 27.10
CA ALA A 67 -1.25 -17.40 26.92
C ALA A 67 -1.56 -17.63 25.42
N PRO A 68 -2.22 -18.75 25.06
CA PRO A 68 -2.60 -19.03 23.68
C PRO A 68 -3.62 -17.99 23.18
N ILE A 69 -3.54 -17.65 21.89
CA ILE A 69 -4.48 -16.74 21.23
C ILE A 69 -5.34 -17.51 20.23
N GLU A 70 -6.61 -17.13 20.14
CA GLU A 70 -7.53 -17.65 19.14
C GLU A 70 -7.34 -16.89 17.81
N SER A 71 -7.01 -17.62 16.75
CA SER A 71 -6.93 -17.11 15.39
C SER A 71 -8.05 -17.73 14.56
N CYS A 72 -8.81 -16.88 13.86
CA CYS A 72 -9.95 -17.28 13.05
C CYS A 72 -9.74 -16.90 11.59
N GLU A 73 -9.80 -17.89 10.70
CA GLU A 73 -9.61 -17.72 9.28
C GLU A 73 -10.85 -18.12 8.48
N GLY A 74 -10.92 -17.62 7.24
CA GLY A 74 -11.96 -17.98 6.28
C GLY A 74 -12.73 -16.79 5.72
N LEU A 75 -13.54 -17.04 4.71
CA LEU A 75 -14.28 -16.01 3.98
C LEU A 75 -15.32 -15.26 4.82
N GLY A 76 -15.76 -15.83 5.95
CA GLY A 76 -16.64 -15.14 6.89
C GLY A 76 -15.92 -14.08 7.73
N ASN A 77 -14.58 -14.09 7.78
CA ASN A 77 -13.80 -13.04 8.39
C ASN A 77 -13.58 -11.90 7.38
N TYR A 78 -13.94 -10.67 7.75
CA TYR A 78 -13.90 -9.51 6.86
C TYR A 78 -12.48 -9.17 6.38
N HIS A 79 -11.44 -9.47 7.17
CA HIS A 79 -10.04 -9.26 6.75
C HIS A 79 -9.67 -10.18 5.57
N TYR A 80 -9.99 -11.47 5.69
CA TYR A 80 -9.75 -12.45 4.63
C TYR A 80 -10.62 -12.17 3.41
N PHE A 81 -11.91 -11.84 3.61
CA PHE A 81 -12.80 -11.49 2.51
C PHE A 81 -12.27 -10.29 1.71
N TYR A 82 -11.78 -9.25 2.39
CA TYR A 82 -11.16 -8.09 1.74
C TYR A 82 -9.91 -8.48 0.95
N ILE A 83 -8.97 -9.20 1.57
CA ILE A 83 -7.72 -9.60 0.92
C ILE A 83 -7.99 -10.49 -0.30
N TYR A 84 -8.87 -11.49 -0.17
CA TYR A 84 -9.26 -12.34 -1.30
C TYR A 84 -9.99 -11.56 -2.38
N GLY A 85 -10.83 -10.58 -2.02
CA GLY A 85 -11.45 -9.68 -2.98
C GLY A 85 -10.41 -8.87 -3.77
N ALA A 86 -9.42 -8.30 -3.10
CA ALA A 86 -8.32 -7.60 -3.75
C ALA A 86 -7.52 -8.52 -4.67
N PHE A 87 -7.18 -9.75 -4.24
CA PHE A 87 -6.49 -10.72 -5.07
C PHE A 87 -7.32 -11.24 -6.24
N LEU A 88 -8.63 -11.36 -6.10
CA LEU A 88 -9.52 -11.72 -7.20
C LEU A 88 -9.50 -10.64 -8.29
N VAL A 89 -9.56 -9.36 -7.88
CA VAL A 89 -9.43 -8.23 -8.80
C VAL A 89 -8.05 -8.21 -9.45
N ALA A 90 -6.97 -8.45 -8.68
CA ALA A 90 -5.62 -8.54 -9.23
C ALA A 90 -5.45 -9.73 -10.21
N SER A 91 -6.10 -10.87 -9.94
CA SER A 91 -6.06 -12.06 -10.80
C SER A 91 -6.71 -11.81 -12.17
N SER A 92 -7.66 -10.88 -12.25
CA SER A 92 -8.28 -10.47 -13.51
C SER A 92 -7.30 -9.81 -14.49
N VAL A 93 -6.12 -9.36 -14.02
CA VAL A 93 -5.04 -8.83 -14.87
C VAL A 93 -4.52 -9.89 -15.83
N ILE A 94 -4.19 -11.09 -15.33
CA ILE A 94 -3.65 -12.17 -16.17
C ILE A 94 -4.69 -12.57 -17.21
N PHE A 95 -5.95 -12.69 -16.79
CA PHE A 95 -7.06 -12.96 -17.71
C PHE A 95 -7.20 -11.87 -18.78
N SER A 96 -7.12 -10.59 -18.38
CA SER A 96 -7.18 -9.47 -19.31
C SER A 96 -6.00 -9.48 -20.29
N LEU A 97 -4.77 -9.72 -19.82
CA LEU A 97 -3.59 -9.86 -20.67
C LEU A 97 -3.72 -11.02 -21.67
N PHE A 98 -4.28 -12.15 -21.23
CA PHE A 98 -4.55 -13.29 -22.09
C PHE A 98 -5.52 -12.89 -23.22
N ILE A 99 -6.65 -12.27 -22.89
CA ILE A 99 -7.65 -11.81 -23.86
C ILE A 99 -7.08 -10.74 -24.80
N GLY A 100 -6.27 -9.82 -24.27
CA GLY A 100 -5.57 -8.80 -25.06
C GLY A 100 -4.58 -9.40 -26.05
N GLY A 101 -3.72 -10.30 -25.58
CA GLY A 101 -2.75 -11.03 -26.41
C GLY A 101 -3.42 -11.89 -27.48
N PHE A 102 -4.50 -12.60 -27.11
CA PHE A 102 -5.31 -13.38 -28.05
C PHE A 102 -5.94 -12.48 -29.12
N SER A 103 -6.57 -11.38 -28.72
CA SER A 103 -7.28 -10.47 -29.62
C SER A 103 -6.35 -9.73 -30.58
N LEU A 104 -5.15 -9.35 -30.12
CA LEU A 104 -4.15 -8.65 -30.93
C LEU A 104 -3.40 -9.60 -31.88
N SER A 105 -3.04 -10.80 -31.41
CA SER A 105 -2.31 -11.78 -32.23
C SER A 105 -3.21 -12.65 -33.13
N GLN A 106 -4.53 -12.70 -32.84
CA GLN A 106 -5.47 -13.69 -33.41
C GLN A 106 -5.02 -15.14 -33.19
N SER A 107 -4.27 -15.38 -32.13
CA SER A 107 -3.71 -16.68 -31.80
C SER A 107 -3.79 -16.93 -30.31
N PHE A 108 -4.19 -18.15 -29.94
CA PHE A 108 -4.20 -18.61 -28.55
C PHE A 108 -2.81 -18.48 -27.90
N PHE A 109 -1.76 -18.75 -28.67
CA PHE A 109 -0.37 -18.63 -28.21
C PHE A 109 0.03 -17.20 -27.84
N GLY A 110 -0.55 -16.18 -28.49
CA GLY A 110 -0.26 -14.79 -28.12
C GLY A 110 -0.82 -14.41 -26.75
N GLY A 111 -1.96 -15.00 -26.36
CA GLY A 111 -2.52 -14.85 -25.02
C GLY A 111 -1.67 -15.55 -23.95
N ILE A 112 -1.23 -16.79 -24.23
CA ILE A 112 -0.33 -17.54 -23.34
C ILE A 112 0.98 -16.76 -23.13
N LEU A 113 1.59 -16.29 -24.23
CA LEU A 113 2.85 -15.56 -24.19
C LEU A 113 2.74 -14.32 -23.29
N ALA A 114 1.70 -13.50 -23.46
CA ALA A 114 1.48 -12.33 -22.62
C ALA A 114 1.32 -12.67 -21.14
N SER A 115 0.61 -13.77 -20.84
CA SER A 115 0.37 -14.24 -19.47
C SER A 115 1.66 -14.72 -18.80
N ILE A 116 2.44 -15.55 -19.49
CA ILE A 116 3.74 -16.05 -19.01
C ILE A 116 4.71 -14.89 -18.81
N SER A 117 4.75 -13.93 -19.75
CA SER A 117 5.61 -12.76 -19.63
C SER A 117 5.28 -11.90 -18.41
N PHE A 118 4.01 -11.80 -18.03
CA PHE A 118 3.60 -11.14 -16.79
C PHE A 118 4.00 -11.94 -15.55
N MET A 119 3.78 -13.26 -15.55
CA MET A 119 4.14 -14.10 -14.40
C MET A 119 5.64 -14.06 -14.08
N PHE A 120 6.50 -14.13 -15.09
CA PHE A 120 7.95 -14.04 -14.88
C PHE A 120 8.41 -12.68 -14.34
N ASN A 121 7.68 -11.60 -14.67
CA ASN A 121 7.98 -10.25 -14.21
C ASN A 121 7.02 -9.78 -13.10
N HIS A 122 6.31 -10.69 -12.42
CA HIS A 122 5.22 -10.31 -11.52
C HIS A 122 5.66 -9.30 -10.45
N GLY A 123 6.84 -9.49 -9.84
CA GLY A 123 7.37 -8.61 -8.81
C GLY A 123 7.66 -7.17 -9.27
N GLU A 124 7.95 -6.99 -10.56
CA GLU A 124 8.16 -5.66 -11.18
C GLU A 124 6.87 -5.09 -11.77
N ALA A 125 5.98 -5.97 -12.24
CA ALA A 125 4.73 -5.59 -12.89
C ALA A 125 3.64 -5.18 -11.88
N THR A 126 3.66 -5.75 -10.66
CA THR A 126 2.70 -5.39 -9.62
C THR A 126 3.26 -5.65 -8.22
N ARG A 127 2.84 -4.84 -7.25
CA ARG A 127 3.14 -5.03 -5.82
C ARG A 127 1.93 -5.56 -5.03
N ALA A 128 0.88 -6.03 -5.73
CA ALA A 128 -0.37 -6.47 -5.12
C ALA A 128 -0.18 -7.57 -4.05
N GLN A 129 0.84 -8.43 -4.18
CA GLN A 129 1.15 -9.46 -3.18
C GLN A 129 1.65 -8.90 -1.86
N TRP A 130 2.45 -7.82 -1.90
CA TRP A 130 3.05 -7.21 -0.71
C TRP A 130 2.12 -6.23 -0.04
N THR A 131 1.37 -5.50 -0.87
CA THR A 131 0.49 -4.44 -0.40
C THR A 131 -0.85 -4.50 -1.13
N PRO A 132 -1.71 -5.51 -0.82
CA PRO A 132 -3.02 -5.66 -1.45
C PRO A 132 -3.96 -4.44 -1.35
N PRO A 133 -3.95 -3.63 -0.27
CA PRO A 133 -4.87 -2.50 -0.13
C PRO A 133 -4.60 -1.31 -1.06
N LEU A 134 -3.52 -1.32 -1.83
CA LEU A 134 -3.19 -0.16 -2.66
C LEU A 134 -4.26 0.08 -3.72
N ARG A 135 -4.53 1.35 -3.99
CA ARG A 135 -5.49 1.77 -5.02
C ARG A 135 -5.10 1.29 -6.41
N GLU A 136 -3.80 1.12 -6.67
CA GLU A 136 -3.29 0.55 -7.92
C GLU A 136 -3.76 -0.90 -8.15
N SER A 137 -3.94 -1.68 -7.08
CA SER A 137 -4.41 -3.07 -7.18
C SER A 137 -5.85 -3.16 -7.71
N PHE A 138 -6.68 -2.14 -7.44
CA PHE A 138 -8.05 -2.03 -7.95
C PHE A 138 -8.14 -1.31 -9.30
N GLY A 139 -7.30 -0.29 -9.51
CA GLY A 139 -7.31 0.52 -10.74
C GLY A 139 -6.64 -0.18 -11.93
N TYR A 140 -5.56 -0.93 -11.70
CA TYR A 140 -4.75 -1.51 -12.78
C TYR A 140 -5.53 -2.43 -13.74
N PRO A 141 -6.41 -3.34 -13.28
CA PRO A 141 -7.23 -4.16 -14.18
C PRO A 141 -8.16 -3.32 -15.07
N ILE A 142 -8.70 -2.22 -14.55
CA ILE A 142 -9.60 -1.33 -15.29
C ILE A 142 -8.83 -0.62 -16.41
N PHE A 143 -7.64 -0.08 -16.09
CA PHE A 143 -6.77 0.55 -17.10
C PHE A 143 -6.35 -0.43 -18.19
N LEU A 144 -6.03 -1.66 -17.81
CA LEU A 144 -5.66 -2.70 -18.74
C LEU A 144 -6.82 -3.08 -19.67
N LEU A 145 -8.02 -3.30 -19.11
CA LEU A 145 -9.23 -3.56 -19.87
C LEU A 145 -9.51 -2.43 -20.86
N GLN A 146 -9.43 -1.17 -20.43
CA GLN A 146 -9.65 -0.01 -21.28
C GLN A 146 -8.61 0.07 -22.41
N THR A 147 -7.37 -0.34 -22.16
CA THR A 147 -6.31 -0.40 -23.19
C THR A 147 -6.61 -1.48 -24.23
N ILE A 148 -7.04 -2.66 -23.79
CA ILE A 148 -7.42 -3.78 -24.67
C ILE A 148 -8.63 -3.42 -25.52
N LEU A 149 -9.67 -2.83 -24.92
CA LEU A 149 -10.86 -2.36 -25.62
C LEU A 149 -10.50 -1.32 -26.69
N THR A 150 -9.61 -0.38 -26.37
CA THR A 150 -9.10 0.60 -27.34
C THR A 150 -8.39 -0.08 -28.50
N GLY A 151 -7.50 -1.04 -28.22
CA GLY A 151 -6.81 -1.82 -29.25
C GLY A 151 -7.78 -2.60 -30.16
N TYR A 152 -8.83 -3.19 -29.56
CA TYR A 152 -9.86 -3.90 -30.31
C TYR A 152 -10.68 -2.99 -31.24
N ILE A 153 -11.05 -1.80 -30.75
CA ILE A 153 -11.80 -0.79 -31.51
C ILE A 153 -10.97 -0.27 -32.68
N LEU A 154 -9.71 0.11 -32.43
CA LEU A 154 -8.79 0.61 -33.47
C LEU A 154 -8.59 -0.44 -34.57
N ARG A 155 -8.56 -1.72 -34.22
CA ARG A 155 -8.45 -2.83 -35.18
C ARG A 155 -9.68 -3.00 -36.06
N LYS A 156 -10.90 -2.84 -35.51
CA LYS A 156 -12.15 -2.97 -36.26
C LYS A 156 -12.41 -1.80 -37.22
N GLY A 157 -11.76 -0.65 -37.01
CA GLY A 157 -11.85 0.51 -37.90
C GLY A 157 -13.21 1.22 -37.92
N LYS A 158 -14.20 0.76 -37.14
CA LYS A 158 -15.50 1.41 -36.96
C LYS A 158 -15.49 2.20 -35.66
N ILE A 159 -15.46 3.52 -35.80
CA ILE A 159 -15.44 4.46 -34.67
C ILE A 159 -16.89 4.89 -34.41
N ASN A 160 -17.49 4.36 -33.35
CA ASN A 160 -18.81 4.78 -32.87
C ASN A 160 -18.65 5.83 -31.75
N LEU A 161 -19.74 6.46 -31.29
CA LEU A 161 -19.73 7.43 -30.18
C LEU A 161 -19.07 6.84 -28.90
N LEU A 162 -19.40 5.59 -28.58
CA LEU A 162 -18.78 4.85 -27.47
C LEU A 162 -17.26 4.67 -27.65
N SER A 163 -16.81 4.47 -28.89
CA SER A 163 -15.39 4.36 -29.24
C SER A 163 -14.65 5.68 -29.02
N GLN A 164 -15.26 6.81 -29.40
CA GLN A 164 -14.70 8.14 -29.18
C GLN A 164 -14.62 8.46 -27.68
N PHE A 165 -15.64 8.07 -26.90
CA PHE A 165 -15.63 8.22 -25.46
C PHE A 165 -14.52 7.40 -24.78
N ILE A 166 -14.32 6.13 -25.18
CA ILE A 166 -13.26 5.27 -24.62
C ILE A 166 -11.86 5.80 -24.97
N ILE A 167 -11.65 6.26 -26.21
CA ILE A 167 -10.37 6.84 -26.64
C ILE A 167 -10.12 8.19 -25.95
N GLY A 168 -11.14 9.03 -25.84
CA GLY A 168 -11.06 10.33 -25.17
C GLY A 168 -10.77 10.21 -23.68
N THR A 169 -11.39 9.24 -23.00
CA THR A 169 -11.10 8.94 -21.59
C THR A 169 -9.67 8.43 -21.43
N GLN A 170 -9.15 7.57 -22.31
CA GLN A 170 -7.74 7.12 -22.26
C GLN A 170 -6.75 8.28 -22.41
N LEU A 171 -6.95 9.11 -23.42
CA LEU A 171 -6.10 10.28 -23.67
C LEU A 171 -6.18 11.27 -22.49
N GLY A 172 -7.37 11.49 -21.93
CA GLY A 172 -7.58 12.31 -20.75
C GLY A 172 -6.81 11.78 -19.54
N THR A 173 -6.85 10.49 -19.26
CA THR A 173 -6.14 9.92 -18.11
C THR A 173 -4.62 9.97 -18.28
N LEU A 174 -4.10 9.73 -19.48
CA LEU A 174 -2.67 9.87 -19.77
C LEU A 174 -2.18 11.31 -19.61
N VAL A 175 -2.98 12.29 -20.06
CA VAL A 175 -2.68 13.71 -19.86
C VAL A 175 -2.69 14.07 -18.37
N LEU A 176 -3.68 13.60 -17.61
CA LEU A 176 -3.73 13.84 -16.17
C LEU A 176 -2.54 13.20 -15.43
N LEU A 177 -2.17 11.95 -15.73
CA LEU A 177 -1.03 11.29 -15.12
C LEU A 177 0.30 11.99 -15.44
N PHE A 178 0.44 12.55 -16.64
CA PHE A 178 1.58 13.40 -17.00
C PHE A 178 1.55 14.74 -16.25
N SER A 179 0.40 15.41 -16.15
CA SER A 179 0.24 16.67 -15.43
C SER A 179 0.51 16.54 -13.92
N PHE A 180 0.30 15.36 -13.33
CA PHE A 180 0.59 15.08 -11.93
C PHE A 180 1.99 14.48 -11.69
N GLU A 181 2.86 14.43 -12.70
CA GLU A 181 4.23 13.87 -12.63
C GLU A 181 4.30 12.40 -12.16
N LEU A 182 3.18 11.67 -12.19
CA LEU A 182 3.10 10.26 -11.77
C LEU A 182 3.75 9.31 -12.79
N ILE A 183 4.04 9.81 -14.00
CA ILE A 183 4.77 9.08 -15.05
C ILE A 183 5.98 9.91 -15.46
N SER A 184 7.16 9.28 -15.48
CA SER A 184 8.36 9.93 -15.96
C SER A 184 8.32 10.13 -17.48
N PHE A 185 8.74 11.30 -17.96
CA PHE A 185 8.84 11.63 -19.39
C PHE A 185 9.51 10.53 -20.25
N PRO A 186 10.58 9.83 -19.78
CA PRO A 186 11.18 8.73 -20.53
C PRO A 186 10.26 7.52 -20.75
N LEU A 187 9.38 7.21 -19.78
CA LEU A 187 8.44 6.08 -19.88
C LEU A 187 7.31 6.41 -20.85
N LEU A 188 6.80 7.64 -20.84
CA LEU A 188 5.81 8.09 -21.83
C LEU A 188 6.39 8.03 -23.26
N PHE A 189 7.63 8.50 -23.42
CA PHE A 189 8.31 8.52 -24.72
C PHE A 189 8.66 7.12 -25.23
N SER A 190 9.00 6.18 -24.34
CA SER A 190 9.25 4.78 -24.71
C SER A 190 7.98 4.06 -25.16
N LEU A 191 6.85 4.28 -24.48
CA LEU A 191 5.54 3.78 -24.87
C LEU A 191 5.09 4.36 -26.23
N TRP A 192 5.33 5.65 -26.46
CA TRP A 192 4.99 6.31 -27.73
C TRP A 192 5.84 5.80 -28.90
N LYS A 193 7.14 5.54 -28.68
CA LYS A 193 8.02 4.90 -29.67
C LYS A 193 7.56 3.48 -30.01
N LEU A 194 7.21 2.68 -29.01
CA LEU A 194 6.66 1.33 -29.20
C LEU A 194 5.37 1.36 -30.02
N PHE A 195 4.49 2.31 -29.74
CA PHE A 195 3.26 2.53 -30.51
C PHE A 195 3.57 2.89 -31.97
N LEU A 196 4.52 3.80 -32.23
CA LEU A 196 4.92 4.19 -33.59
C LEU A 196 5.57 3.05 -34.39
N VAL A 197 6.38 2.22 -33.73
CA VAL A 197 7.00 1.03 -34.34
C VAL A 197 5.93 -0.03 -34.66
N ALA A 198 4.91 -0.17 -33.81
CA ALA A 198 3.79 -1.09 -34.04
C ALA A 198 2.78 -0.58 -35.08
N SER A 199 2.58 0.74 -35.19
CA SER A 199 1.61 1.35 -36.12
C SER A 199 2.16 1.51 -37.54
N ASN A 200 3.48 1.59 -37.70
CA ASN A 200 4.08 1.69 -39.02
C ASN A 200 3.97 0.36 -39.76
N LYS A 201 3.27 0.40 -40.91
CA LYS A 201 3.11 -0.69 -41.91
C LYS A 201 4.41 -1.33 -42.42
N ILE A 202 5.57 -0.94 -41.89
CA ILE A 202 6.92 -1.39 -42.26
C ILE A 202 7.10 -2.92 -42.07
N TRP A 203 6.34 -3.55 -41.18
CA TRP A 203 6.45 -5.00 -40.93
C TRP A 203 5.51 -5.90 -41.75
N ILE A 204 4.53 -5.32 -42.47
CA ILE A 204 3.56 -6.08 -43.27
C ILE A 204 4.08 -6.33 -44.69
N LYS A 205 5.09 -5.56 -45.14
CA LYS A 205 5.63 -5.65 -46.51
C LYS A 205 6.77 -6.67 -46.67
N ILE A 206 7.27 -7.26 -45.58
CA ILE A 206 8.29 -8.31 -45.62
C ILE A 206 7.57 -9.66 -45.42
N GLY A 207 7.57 -10.47 -46.48
CA GLY A 207 6.59 -11.53 -46.73
C GLY A 207 6.64 -12.78 -45.83
N ASN A 208 5.82 -13.76 -46.24
CA ASN A 208 5.43 -14.99 -45.54
C ASN A 208 6.57 -15.91 -45.01
N ASN A 209 7.84 -15.67 -45.37
CA ASN A 209 9.00 -16.47 -44.91
C ASN A 209 9.57 -16.04 -43.53
N LEU A 210 9.01 -15.02 -42.88
CA LEU A 210 9.46 -14.51 -41.58
C LEU A 210 8.90 -15.24 -40.33
N LYS A 211 8.05 -16.26 -40.48
CA LYS A 211 7.48 -16.98 -39.32
C LYS A 211 8.56 -17.58 -38.43
N LEU A 212 9.60 -18.17 -39.03
CA LEU A 212 10.70 -18.80 -38.30
C LEU A 212 11.54 -17.74 -37.54
N ILE A 213 11.86 -16.61 -38.18
CA ILE A 213 12.61 -15.52 -37.53
C ILE A 213 11.80 -14.89 -36.39
N LYS A 214 10.48 -14.72 -36.56
CA LYS A 214 9.58 -14.26 -35.48
C LYS A 214 9.53 -15.27 -34.33
N LEU A 215 9.45 -16.56 -34.62
CA LEU A 215 9.49 -17.62 -33.60
C LEU A 215 10.83 -17.67 -32.86
N ILE A 216 11.95 -17.52 -33.58
CA ILE A 216 13.31 -17.46 -33.00
C ILE A 216 13.44 -16.24 -32.09
N PHE A 217 12.98 -15.07 -32.54
CA PHE A 217 13.03 -13.85 -31.72
C PHE A 217 12.18 -13.95 -30.45
N VAL A 218 10.96 -14.50 -30.56
CA VAL A 218 10.11 -14.79 -29.39
C VAL A 218 10.78 -15.83 -28.47
N GLY A 219 11.41 -16.86 -29.03
CA GLY A 219 12.13 -17.88 -28.29
C GLY A 219 13.32 -17.31 -27.50
N ILE A 220 14.08 -16.39 -28.09
CA ILE A 220 15.21 -15.71 -27.42
C ILE A 220 14.70 -14.84 -26.26
N ILE A 221 13.61 -14.09 -26.46
CA ILE A 221 13.00 -13.28 -25.40
C ILE A 221 12.51 -14.17 -24.26
N LEU A 222 11.79 -15.25 -24.58
CA LEU A 222 11.31 -16.21 -23.59
C LEU A 222 12.45 -16.86 -22.81
N ALA A 223 13.54 -17.25 -23.49
CA ALA A 223 14.71 -17.83 -22.84
C ALA A 223 15.41 -16.83 -21.90
N GLY A 224 15.59 -15.58 -22.35
CA GLY A 224 16.17 -14.51 -21.52
C GLY A 224 15.31 -14.20 -20.29
N MET A 225 13.99 -14.16 -20.46
CA MET A 225 13.05 -13.95 -19.36
C MET A 225 12.97 -15.14 -18.40
N SER A 226 13.09 -16.37 -18.90
CA SER A 226 12.96 -17.58 -18.08
C SER A 226 14.08 -17.72 -17.06
N ASN A 227 15.32 -17.29 -17.37
CA ASN A 227 16.43 -17.39 -16.41
C ASN A 227 16.15 -16.61 -15.12
N LYS A 228 15.76 -15.33 -15.23
CA LYS A 228 15.40 -14.54 -14.04
C LYS A 228 14.01 -14.89 -13.52
N GLY A 229 13.08 -15.27 -14.40
CA GLY A 229 11.72 -15.64 -14.06
C GLY A 229 11.62 -16.89 -13.17
N ILE A 230 12.43 -17.92 -13.44
CA ILE A 230 12.48 -19.15 -12.62
C ILE A 230 13.00 -18.83 -11.22
N GLU A 231 14.10 -18.08 -11.12
CA GLU A 231 14.67 -17.64 -9.83
C GLU A 231 13.64 -16.84 -9.02
N ASN A 232 12.94 -15.90 -9.67
CA ASN A 232 11.88 -15.13 -9.04
C ASN A 232 10.76 -16.02 -8.50
N ILE A 233 10.26 -16.98 -9.30
CA ILE A 233 9.18 -17.89 -8.87
C ILE A 233 9.64 -18.76 -7.69
N GLN A 234 10.85 -19.32 -7.76
CA GLN A 234 11.41 -20.14 -6.68
C GLN A 234 11.48 -19.35 -5.37
N ASN A 235 12.06 -18.15 -5.41
CA ASN A 235 12.13 -17.27 -4.24
C ASN A 235 10.74 -16.94 -3.67
N GLN A 236 9.73 -16.73 -4.51
CA GLN A 236 8.35 -16.47 -4.06
C GLN A 236 7.70 -17.70 -3.39
N LEU A 237 7.97 -18.90 -3.90
CA LEU A 237 7.43 -20.15 -3.34
C LEU A 237 8.11 -20.54 -2.02
N GLU A 238 9.37 -20.15 -1.82
CA GLU A 238 10.14 -20.41 -0.60
C GLU A 238 9.71 -19.52 0.58
N MET A 239 9.09 -18.37 0.31
CA MET A 239 8.61 -17.48 1.36
C MET A 239 7.35 -18.02 2.03
N ARG A 240 7.56 -18.78 3.10
CA ARG A 240 6.52 -19.22 4.03
C ARG A 240 6.85 -18.72 5.43
N GLY A 241 6.21 -17.63 5.85
CA GLY A 241 6.42 -17.05 7.18
C GLY A 241 5.16 -16.36 7.68
N GLU A 242 4.87 -16.52 8.97
CA GLU A 242 3.87 -15.76 9.68
C GLU A 242 4.56 -14.56 10.35
N TYR A 243 4.00 -13.36 10.20
CA TYR A 243 4.53 -12.18 10.89
C TYR A 243 4.27 -12.33 12.39
N ASN A 244 5.34 -12.24 13.19
CA ASN A 244 5.24 -12.25 14.64
C ASN A 244 6.05 -11.08 15.23
N ASN A 245 5.40 -10.27 16.06
CA ASN A 245 6.04 -9.17 16.77
C ASN A 245 5.48 -9.08 18.21
N PRO A 246 6.00 -9.92 19.13
CA PRO A 246 5.47 -10.00 20.50
C PRO A 246 5.69 -8.70 21.28
N GLU A 247 6.74 -7.93 21.00
CA GLU A 247 6.98 -6.63 21.64
C GLU A 247 5.92 -5.60 21.28
N GLN A 248 5.56 -5.52 19.99
CA GLN A 248 4.51 -4.61 19.54
C GLN A 248 3.14 -5.02 20.10
N GLU A 249 2.88 -6.33 20.23
CA GLU A 249 1.67 -6.83 20.87
C GLU A 249 1.60 -6.42 22.35
N ASN A 250 2.69 -6.63 23.10
CA ASN A 250 2.78 -6.24 24.52
C ASN A 250 2.58 -4.74 24.71
N LEU A 251 3.12 -3.91 23.81
CA LEU A 251 2.88 -2.46 23.81
C LEU A 251 1.37 -2.16 23.66
N PHE A 252 0.67 -2.82 22.75
CA PHE A 252 -0.76 -2.58 22.52
C PHE A 252 -1.64 -3.09 23.66
N ILE A 253 -1.27 -4.21 24.29
CA ILE A 253 -1.90 -4.71 25.51
C ILE A 253 -1.75 -3.66 26.61
N TRP A 254 -0.52 -3.19 26.85
CA TRP A 254 -0.25 -2.16 27.85
C TRP A 254 -1.06 -0.87 27.58
N ILE A 255 -1.12 -0.39 26.34
CA ILE A 255 -1.93 0.79 25.97
C ILE A 255 -3.40 0.57 26.31
N ASN A 256 -3.94 -0.62 26.00
CA ASN A 256 -5.35 -0.91 26.25
C ASN A 256 -5.69 -0.96 27.75
N GLU A 257 -4.76 -1.44 28.58
CA GLU A 257 -4.94 -1.56 30.03
C GLU A 257 -4.65 -0.26 30.80
N ASN A 258 -3.68 0.54 30.35
CA ASN A 258 -3.14 1.66 31.13
C ASN A 258 -3.55 3.05 30.60
N THR A 259 -4.26 3.13 29.47
CA THR A 259 -4.66 4.42 28.88
C THR A 259 -6.16 4.50 28.56
N LEU A 260 -6.71 5.70 28.70
CA LEU A 260 -8.11 5.99 28.39
C LEU A 260 -8.40 5.82 26.88
N LYS A 261 -9.67 5.62 26.53
CA LYS A 261 -10.12 5.39 25.14
C LYS A 261 -9.91 6.62 24.23
N ASP A 262 -9.90 7.81 24.80
CA ASP A 262 -9.70 9.11 24.14
C ASP A 262 -8.25 9.60 24.20
N SER A 263 -7.33 8.80 24.76
CA SER A 263 -5.91 9.13 24.84
C SER A 263 -5.29 9.31 23.45
N VAL A 264 -4.54 10.39 23.25
CA VAL A 264 -4.04 10.78 21.94
C VAL A 264 -2.59 10.40 21.76
N PHE A 265 -2.31 9.61 20.71
CA PHE A 265 -0.99 9.08 20.42
C PHE A 265 -0.32 9.72 19.19
N ALA A 266 1.00 9.81 19.23
CA ALA A 266 1.85 10.17 18.09
C ALA A 266 3.08 9.25 18.01
N GLY A 267 3.65 9.13 16.83
CA GLY A 267 4.85 8.31 16.59
C GLY A 267 5.07 8.08 15.10
N THR A 268 5.84 7.04 14.76
CA THR A 268 6.07 6.71 13.34
C THR A 268 4.75 6.27 12.67
N MET A 269 4.58 6.63 11.41
CA MET A 269 3.31 6.40 10.68
C MET A 269 2.93 4.92 10.60
N ALA A 270 3.91 4.03 10.43
CA ALA A 270 3.68 2.58 10.42
C ALA A 270 3.17 2.07 11.78
N LEU A 271 3.75 2.55 12.88
CA LEU A 271 3.33 2.17 14.23
C LEU A 271 1.97 2.75 14.58
N MET A 272 1.69 4.00 14.19
CA MET A 272 0.40 4.66 14.46
C MET A 272 -0.76 3.97 13.74
N ALA A 273 -0.55 3.45 12.53
CA ALA A 273 -1.56 2.66 11.82
C ALA A 273 -1.94 1.39 12.61
N ASN A 274 -0.93 0.64 13.08
CA ASN A 274 -1.14 -0.57 13.88
C ASN A 274 -1.75 -0.25 15.24
N LEU A 275 -1.29 0.82 15.91
CA LEU A 275 -1.83 1.28 17.19
C LEU A 275 -3.31 1.63 17.04
N LYS A 276 -3.67 2.41 16.01
CA LYS A 276 -5.06 2.78 15.74
C LYS A 276 -5.92 1.54 15.49
N LEU A 277 -5.44 0.59 14.69
CA LEU A 277 -6.19 -0.62 14.37
C LEU A 277 -6.42 -1.51 15.60
N SER A 278 -5.39 -1.72 16.42
CA SER A 278 -5.42 -2.65 17.56
C SER A 278 -6.02 -2.07 18.84
N THR A 279 -5.93 -0.75 19.03
CA THR A 279 -6.35 -0.08 20.27
C THR A 279 -7.48 0.92 20.05
N LEU A 280 -7.78 1.30 18.80
CA LEU A 280 -8.78 2.32 18.44
C LEU A 280 -8.51 3.72 19.03
N ARG A 281 -7.35 3.95 19.65
CA ARG A 281 -7.01 5.25 20.23
C ARG A 281 -6.81 6.32 19.14
N PRO A 282 -7.20 7.58 19.37
CA PRO A 282 -6.93 8.67 18.44
C PRO A 282 -5.44 8.83 18.15
N ILE A 283 -5.10 9.03 16.87
CA ILE A 283 -3.73 9.28 16.42
C ILE A 283 -3.60 10.68 15.81
N ILE A 284 -2.42 11.28 15.99
CA ILE A 284 -2.10 12.63 15.50
C ILE A 284 -1.70 12.63 14.04
N ASN A 285 -1.00 11.59 13.59
CA ASN A 285 -0.39 11.49 12.27
C ASN A 285 -0.56 10.09 11.68
N HIS A 286 -0.72 10.04 10.36
CA HIS A 286 -0.89 8.81 9.57
C HIS A 286 -0.34 9.02 8.14
N PRO A 287 -0.08 7.94 7.37
CA PRO A 287 0.60 8.02 6.08
C PRO A 287 -0.31 8.52 4.95
N HIS A 288 -0.64 9.81 4.97
CA HIS A 288 -1.38 10.49 3.91
C HIS A 288 -0.56 11.67 3.38
N TYR A 289 0.26 11.39 2.37
CA TYR A 289 1.29 12.30 1.87
C TYR A 289 0.73 13.42 1.00
N GLU A 290 -0.46 13.24 0.43
CA GLU A 290 -1.11 14.19 -0.47
C GLU A 290 -1.67 15.40 0.29
N ASN A 291 -1.99 15.23 1.57
CA ASN A 291 -2.57 16.28 2.40
C ASN A 291 -1.48 17.13 3.08
N GLU A 292 -1.46 18.43 2.79
CA GLU A 292 -0.44 19.35 3.32
C GLU A 292 -0.47 19.48 4.85
N GLU A 293 -1.65 19.53 5.46
CA GLU A 293 -1.82 19.67 6.92
C GLU A 293 -1.27 18.44 7.64
N ILE A 294 -1.63 17.24 7.16
CA ILE A 294 -1.14 15.97 7.73
C ILE A 294 0.38 15.84 7.53
N ARG A 295 0.91 16.19 6.34
CA ARG A 295 2.37 16.25 6.14
C ARG A 295 3.06 17.15 7.17
N ARG A 296 2.49 18.33 7.44
CA ARG A 296 3.04 19.29 8.41
C ARG A 296 2.98 18.75 9.84
N ARG A 297 1.88 18.09 10.24
CA ARG A 297 1.74 17.43 11.54
C ARG A 297 2.74 16.30 11.69
N THR A 298 2.84 15.42 10.69
CA THR A 298 3.81 14.33 10.63
C THR A 298 5.24 14.86 10.74
N LEU A 299 5.60 15.94 10.02
CA LEU A 299 6.93 16.55 10.12
C LEU A 299 7.25 17.00 11.55
N ARG A 300 6.28 17.59 12.27
CA ARG A 300 6.46 17.96 13.68
C ARG A 300 6.59 16.74 14.58
N VAL A 301 5.79 15.69 14.38
CA VAL A 301 5.90 14.44 15.13
C VAL A 301 7.30 13.85 14.97
N TYR A 302 7.81 13.80 13.74
CA TYR A 302 9.13 13.23 13.45
C TYR A 302 10.30 14.10 13.93
N SER A 303 10.05 15.34 14.37
CA SER A 303 11.11 16.25 14.85
C SER A 303 11.81 15.72 16.11
N LEU A 304 11.22 14.75 16.83
CA LEU A 304 11.88 14.06 17.92
C LEU A 304 13.13 13.26 17.47
N TYR A 305 13.18 12.86 16.19
CA TYR A 305 14.35 12.20 15.58
C TYR A 305 15.42 13.19 15.08
N SER A 306 15.19 14.50 15.25
CA SER A 306 16.10 15.56 14.81
C SER A 306 17.06 15.99 15.92
N ARG A 307 17.89 17.00 15.62
CA ARG A 307 18.80 17.65 16.58
C ARG A 307 18.22 18.88 17.28
N LYS A 308 16.91 19.13 17.13
CA LYS A 308 16.21 20.22 17.82
C LYS A 308 16.25 20.06 19.34
N SER A 309 16.06 21.16 20.06
CA SER A 309 15.98 21.12 21.52
C SER A 309 14.73 20.37 22.00
N VAL A 310 14.86 19.71 23.15
CA VAL A 310 13.78 18.91 23.75
C VAL A 310 12.56 19.79 24.02
N GLU A 311 12.77 21.03 24.44
CA GLU A 311 11.74 22.00 24.79
C GLU A 311 10.93 22.44 23.56
N GLU A 312 11.58 22.66 22.42
CA GLU A 312 10.92 23.02 21.16
C GLU A 312 10.00 21.87 20.71
N VAL A 313 10.53 20.65 20.68
CA VAL A 313 9.77 19.46 20.27
C VAL A 313 8.61 19.19 21.25
N TYR A 314 8.85 19.30 22.55
CA TYR A 314 7.83 19.13 23.57
C TYR A 314 6.69 20.15 23.40
N PHE A 315 7.02 21.42 23.19
CA PHE A 315 6.02 22.46 22.96
C PHE A 315 5.19 22.21 21.70
N ASP A 316 5.84 21.81 20.60
CA ASP A 316 5.16 21.48 19.34
C ASP A 316 4.20 20.29 19.49
N LEU A 317 4.63 19.22 20.16
CA LEU A 317 3.79 18.04 20.43
C LEU A 317 2.62 18.38 21.35
N LYS A 318 2.88 19.12 22.44
CA LYS A 318 1.86 19.58 23.37
C LYS A 318 0.81 20.46 22.68
N LYS A 319 1.25 21.38 21.83
CA LYS A 319 0.37 22.26 21.02
C LYS A 319 -0.53 21.47 20.07
N MET A 320 -0.09 20.32 19.57
CA MET A 320 -0.90 19.42 18.74
C MET A 320 -1.88 18.55 19.54
N GLY A 321 -1.84 18.61 20.87
CA GLY A 321 -2.69 17.81 21.75
C GLY A 321 -2.21 16.36 21.94
N VAL A 322 -0.93 16.09 21.68
CA VAL A 322 -0.31 14.77 21.91
C VAL A 322 -0.26 14.52 23.42
N GLN A 323 -0.76 13.37 23.88
CA GLN A 323 -0.68 12.96 25.29
C GLN A 323 0.40 11.89 25.49
N PHE A 324 0.54 11.00 24.52
CA PHE A 324 1.54 9.95 24.53
C PHE A 324 2.29 9.94 23.19
N TYR A 325 3.62 9.87 23.25
CA TYR A 325 4.47 9.68 22.09
C TYR A 325 5.12 8.30 22.17
N VAL A 326 4.99 7.48 21.13
CA VAL A 326 5.65 6.18 21.05
C VAL A 326 6.93 6.32 20.24
N PHE A 327 8.05 6.28 20.95
CA PHE A 327 9.40 6.40 20.40
C PHE A 327 9.99 5.03 20.09
N GLN A 328 10.66 4.92 18.95
CA GLN A 328 11.37 3.71 18.52
C GLN A 328 12.88 4.00 18.46
N PRO A 329 13.67 3.58 19.47
CA PRO A 329 15.10 3.90 19.54
C PRO A 329 15.91 3.38 18.36
N GLN A 330 15.54 2.22 17.81
CA GLN A 330 16.21 1.62 16.63
C GLN A 330 16.24 2.56 15.42
N GLN A 331 15.23 3.40 15.25
CA GLN A 331 15.14 4.36 14.15
C GLN A 331 16.18 5.50 14.24
N CYS A 332 16.80 5.69 15.41
CA CYS A 332 17.91 6.62 15.63
C CYS A 332 19.27 6.00 15.33
N LEU A 333 19.39 4.67 15.37
CA LEU A 333 20.65 3.98 15.13
C LEU A 333 20.94 3.99 13.63
N GLN A 334 22.20 4.26 13.25
CA GLN A 334 22.64 4.12 11.87
C GLN A 334 22.73 2.63 11.52
N GLU A 335 21.60 2.01 11.21
CA GLU A 335 21.55 0.62 10.73
C GLU A 335 22.10 0.50 9.31
N HIS A 336 22.12 1.59 8.55
CA HIS A 336 22.55 1.57 7.15
C HIS A 336 24.00 2.04 6.98
N PRO A 337 24.83 1.32 6.20
CA PRO A 337 26.21 1.73 5.89
C PRO A 337 26.28 3.01 5.05
N LYS A 338 25.14 3.46 4.49
CA LYS A 338 25.02 4.74 3.76
C LYS A 338 24.63 5.85 4.74
N LYS A 339 25.49 6.87 4.86
CA LYS A 339 25.30 8.05 5.71
C LYS A 339 24.00 8.83 5.45
N GLU A 340 23.37 8.64 4.29
CA GLU A 340 22.22 9.43 3.80
C GLU A 340 20.84 8.76 3.99
N CYS A 341 20.77 7.57 4.58
CA CYS A 341 19.52 6.79 4.67
C CYS A 341 18.96 6.63 6.11
N SER A 342 19.37 7.47 7.06
CA SER A 342 18.83 7.46 8.44
C SER A 342 17.91 8.65 8.69
N TYR A 343 16.96 8.53 9.64
CA TYR A 343 16.09 9.65 10.02
C TYR A 343 16.88 10.89 10.44
N LEU A 344 17.98 10.69 11.17
CA LEU A 344 18.88 11.77 11.57
C LEU A 344 19.50 12.48 10.36
N ALA A 345 19.96 11.72 9.36
CA ALA A 345 20.55 12.29 8.15
C ALA A 345 19.53 13.08 7.31
N ILE A 346 18.29 12.58 7.21
CA ILE A 346 17.18 13.29 6.56
C ILE A 346 16.90 14.61 7.28
N TRP A 347 16.91 14.61 8.62
CA TRP A 347 16.75 15.82 9.40
C TRP A 347 17.93 16.79 9.29
N ASP A 348 19.17 16.31 9.21
CA ASP A 348 20.35 17.16 8.99
C ASP A 348 20.31 17.87 7.61
N LEU A 349 19.64 17.28 6.62
CA LEU A 349 19.36 17.90 5.32
C LEU A 349 18.18 18.89 5.39
N GLN A 350 17.12 18.56 6.13
CA GLN A 350 15.93 19.40 6.25
C GLN A 350 16.14 20.62 7.16
N ASP A 351 16.95 20.47 8.20
CA ASP A 351 17.19 21.47 9.25
C ASP A 351 18.69 21.72 9.45
N HIS A 352 19.28 22.45 8.49
CA HIS A 352 20.70 22.80 8.52
C HIS A 352 21.12 23.60 9.76
N LYS A 353 20.18 24.31 10.42
CA LYS A 353 20.48 25.18 11.58
C LYS A 353 20.87 24.36 12.80
N ASN A 354 20.24 23.21 13.00
CA ASN A 354 20.43 22.39 14.19
C ASN A 354 21.46 21.25 14.00
N ARG A 355 22.15 21.19 12.85
CA ARG A 355 23.15 20.15 12.52
C ARG A 355 24.28 20.02 13.55
N LEU A 356 24.66 21.13 14.19
CA LEU A 356 25.76 21.19 15.16
C LEU A 356 25.34 20.86 16.61
N TRP A 357 24.04 20.70 16.87
CA TRP A 357 23.54 20.38 18.20
C TRP A 357 23.62 18.88 18.49
N ASN A 358 24.01 18.56 19.72
CA ASN A 358 23.84 17.21 20.26
C ASN A 358 22.35 17.03 20.58
N GLY A 359 21.59 16.52 19.63
CA GLY A 359 20.17 16.23 19.81
C GLY A 359 19.89 15.22 20.92
N ILE A 360 18.62 14.88 21.07
CA ILE A 360 18.06 13.96 22.09
C ILE A 360 18.79 12.61 22.11
N ILE A 361 19.35 12.18 20.98
CA ILE A 361 19.99 10.88 20.76
C ILE A 361 21.31 10.72 21.54
N ASN A 362 22.00 11.82 21.88
CA ASN A 362 23.28 11.78 22.61
C ASN A 362 23.20 12.31 24.04
N SER A 363 22.07 12.89 24.45
CA SER A 363 21.87 13.35 25.82
C SER A 363 21.51 12.15 26.69
N ASN A 364 22.27 11.93 27.77
CA ASN A 364 21.95 10.96 28.82
C ASN A 364 20.45 10.98 29.16
N GLN A 365 19.90 9.81 29.52
CA GLN A 365 18.48 9.59 29.92
C GLN A 365 17.92 10.63 30.92
N SER A 366 18.79 11.37 31.62
CA SER A 366 18.46 12.46 32.54
C SER A 366 17.91 13.74 31.89
N LEU A 367 18.01 13.92 30.56
CA LEU A 367 17.54 15.13 29.86
C LEU A 367 16.14 15.02 29.24
N LEU A 368 15.44 13.89 29.44
CA LEU A 368 13.99 13.78 29.20
C LEU A 368 13.15 14.54 30.24
N GLY A 369 13.66 15.56 30.92
CA GLY A 369 12.98 16.22 32.05
C GLY A 369 11.55 16.73 31.77
N SER A 370 11.18 16.96 30.50
CA SER A 370 9.81 17.29 30.09
C SER A 370 8.94 16.08 29.67
N PHE A 371 9.56 14.95 29.29
CA PHE A 371 8.89 13.75 28.83
C PHE A 371 8.97 12.65 29.91
N LEU A 372 7.84 12.20 30.44
CA LEU A 372 7.83 11.14 31.44
C LEU A 372 7.77 9.76 30.76
N PRO A 373 8.82 8.92 30.79
CA PRO A 373 8.73 7.57 30.27
C PRO A 373 7.80 6.73 31.16
N VAL A 374 6.75 6.16 30.56
CA VAL A 374 5.72 5.36 31.27
C VAL A 374 5.73 3.89 30.86
N TYR A 375 6.39 3.56 29.75
CA TYR A 375 6.62 2.20 29.28
C TYR A 375 7.94 2.14 28.54
N ILE A 376 8.75 1.10 28.79
CA ILE A 376 10.06 0.90 28.18
C ILE A 376 10.17 -0.59 27.81
N SER A 377 10.46 -0.86 26.55
CA SER A 377 10.88 -2.16 26.01
C SER A 377 12.14 -1.98 25.15
N GLU A 378 12.68 -3.07 24.60
CA GLU A 378 13.85 -3.03 23.72
C GLU A 378 13.61 -2.18 22.47
N SER A 379 12.46 -2.37 21.81
CA SER A 379 12.13 -1.65 20.57
C SER A 379 11.26 -0.40 20.74
N TYR A 380 10.60 -0.19 21.90
CA TYR A 380 9.60 0.86 22.10
C TYR A 380 9.71 1.57 23.44
N VAL A 381 9.56 2.90 23.44
CA VAL A 381 9.47 3.73 24.64
C VAL A 381 8.22 4.62 24.53
N VAL A 382 7.33 4.56 25.51
CA VAL A 382 6.16 5.45 25.56
C VAL A 382 6.47 6.62 26.48
N LEU A 383 6.45 7.83 25.90
CA LEU A 383 6.66 9.08 26.59
C LEU A 383 5.33 9.77 26.83
N LYS A 384 5.01 10.08 28.08
CA LYS A 384 3.84 10.87 28.46
C LYS A 384 4.19 12.35 28.46
N ILE A 385 3.30 13.15 27.88
CA ILE A 385 3.39 14.61 27.81
C ILE A 385 2.40 15.18 28.83
N GLU A 386 2.91 15.86 29.85
CA GLU A 386 2.06 16.50 30.87
C GLU A 386 1.24 17.66 30.29
N LYS A 387 -0.03 17.73 30.72
CA LYS A 387 -1.01 18.70 30.22
C LYS A 387 -0.64 20.14 30.47
#